data_AF-A0A9P6RDA4-F1
#
_entry.id   AF-A0A9P6RDA4-F1
#
_cell.length_a   1.000
_cell.length_b   1.000
_cell.length_c   1.000
_cell.angle_alpha   90.00
_cell.angle_beta   90.00
_cell.angle_gamma   90.00
#
_symmetry.space_group_name_H-M   'P 1'
#
loop_
_entity.id
_entity.type
_entity.pdbx_description
1 polymer ?
#
loop_
_entity_poly.entity_id
_entity_poly.type
_entity_poly.pdbx_seq_one_letter_code
_entity_poly.pdbx_strand_id
1 'polypeptide(L)'
;MDKWDQAKLETVVTSKSSAATNATSTDIVCKFFLEAIENQKYGWFWDCPNGGTQCKYRHALPPGFVLKTKAELRAEASKEVISIEEFLEKARHKLGKDLTPVTADSFAAWKKTRADAVELEEAAKRKAKEAAFKAGKMLQFSGRELFDFNPDIAGADEDDDNDDVFDFSKYTRMDDSETVEELEARITRDMANAEIDGDLFAGEEDVEVSDDDE
;
A
#
# COMPACT_ATOMS: atom_id res chain seq x y z
N MET A 1 -25.48 19.36 1.15
CA MET A 1 -24.21 18.86 0.60
C MET A 1 -24.43 17.68 -0.34
N ASP A 2 -25.60 17.04 -0.30
CA ASP A 2 -25.96 15.78 -1.00
C ASP A 2 -25.93 15.83 -2.55
N LYS A 3 -25.62 16.99 -3.16
CA LYS A 3 -25.52 17.19 -4.61
C LYS A 3 -24.17 17.80 -5.03
N TRP A 4 -23.14 17.70 -4.19
CA TRP A 4 -21.81 18.20 -4.54
C TRP A 4 -20.98 17.06 -5.13
N ASP A 5 -20.54 17.26 -6.37
CA ASP A 5 -19.56 16.38 -7.01
C ASP A 5 -18.14 16.69 -6.51
N GLN A 6 -17.22 15.73 -6.67
CA GLN A 6 -15.82 15.84 -6.23
C GLN A 6 -15.15 17.15 -6.67
N ALA A 7 -15.30 17.54 -7.94
CA ALA A 7 -14.73 18.78 -8.48
C ALA A 7 -15.29 20.05 -7.79
N LYS A 8 -16.57 20.02 -7.40
CA LYS A 8 -17.20 21.14 -6.69
C LYS A 8 -16.69 21.25 -5.26
N LEU A 9 -16.47 20.13 -4.59
CA LEU A 9 -15.84 20.09 -3.27
C LEU A 9 -14.41 20.65 -3.34
N GLU A 10 -13.61 20.23 -4.32
CA GLU A 10 -12.25 20.72 -4.53
C GLU A 10 -12.20 22.23 -4.77
N THR A 11 -13.12 22.77 -5.57
CA THR A 11 -13.22 24.21 -5.83
C THR A 11 -13.55 25.01 -4.55
N VAL A 12 -14.47 24.51 -3.72
CA VAL A 12 -14.86 25.18 -2.47
C VAL A 12 -13.76 25.08 -1.42
N VAL A 13 -13.06 23.95 -1.34
CA VAL A 13 -11.95 23.75 -0.41
C VAL A 13 -10.74 24.59 -0.80
N THR A 14 -10.38 24.63 -2.08
CA THR A 14 -9.26 25.46 -2.56
C THR A 14 -9.55 26.95 -2.38
N SER A 15 -10.77 27.42 -2.66
CA SER A 15 -11.15 28.82 -2.43
C SER A 15 -11.18 29.21 -0.95
N LYS A 16 -11.65 28.33 -0.05
CA LYS A 16 -11.64 28.60 1.40
C LYS A 16 -10.24 28.47 1.99
N SER A 17 -9.42 27.55 1.48
CA SER A 17 -8.02 27.39 1.87
C SER A 17 -7.14 28.53 1.35
N SER A 18 -7.45 29.14 0.21
CA SER A 18 -6.70 30.31 -0.30
C SER A 18 -7.14 31.61 0.37
N ALA A 19 -8.40 31.70 0.80
CA ALA A 19 -8.90 32.83 1.59
C ALA A 19 -8.43 32.80 3.06
N ALA A 20 -8.12 31.62 3.60
CA ALA A 20 -7.52 31.47 4.92
C ALA A 20 -6.00 31.73 4.84
N THR A 21 -5.61 33.00 4.95
CA THR A 21 -4.23 33.50 5.11
C THR A 21 -3.59 33.11 6.45
N ASN A 22 -3.87 31.92 6.97
CA ASN A 22 -3.24 31.42 8.18
C ASN A 22 -2.24 30.35 7.78
N ALA A 23 -0.95 30.72 7.86
CA ALA A 23 0.18 29.83 7.76
C ALA A 23 0.01 28.70 8.78
N THR A 24 -0.52 27.57 8.32
CA THR A 24 -0.74 26.40 9.15
C THR A 24 0.64 25.81 9.44
N SER A 25 0.96 25.62 10.73
CA SER A 25 2.31 25.21 11.14
C SER A 25 2.68 23.77 10.76
N THR A 26 1.70 22.98 10.31
CA THR A 26 1.87 21.55 10.04
C THR A 26 1.24 21.16 8.71
N ASP A 27 1.91 20.30 7.94
CA ASP A 27 1.42 19.73 6.68
C ASP A 27 0.32 18.66 6.88
N ILE A 28 0.03 18.32 8.13
CA ILE A 28 -1.00 17.34 8.50
C ILE A 28 -2.40 17.92 8.25
N VAL A 29 -3.25 17.15 7.56
CA VAL A 29 -4.65 17.50 7.31
C VAL A 29 -5.49 17.33 8.57
N CYS A 30 -6.38 18.29 8.85
CA CYS A 30 -7.23 18.27 10.04
C CYS A 30 -8.21 17.07 10.03
N LYS A 31 -8.20 16.28 11.10
CA LYS A 31 -9.14 15.14 11.29
C LYS A 31 -10.61 15.56 11.20
N PHE A 32 -10.97 16.66 11.86
CA PHE A 32 -12.36 17.15 11.88
C PHE A 32 -12.84 17.66 10.52
N PHE A 33 -11.91 18.09 9.66
CA PHE A 33 -12.22 18.47 8.29
C PHE A 33 -12.57 17.24 7.45
N LEU A 34 -11.77 16.18 7.53
CA LEU A 34 -12.05 14.91 6.86
C LEU A 34 -13.40 14.34 7.33
N GLU A 35 -13.62 14.31 8.65
CA GLU A 35 -14.88 13.85 9.24
C GLU A 35 -16.09 14.69 8.79
N ALA A 36 -15.93 16.01 8.65
CA ALA A 36 -17.01 16.88 8.17
C ALA A 36 -17.34 16.65 6.69
N ILE A 37 -16.34 16.33 5.88
CA ILE A 37 -16.52 15.98 4.46
C ILE A 37 -17.21 14.61 4.35
N GLU A 38 -16.74 13.61 5.08
CA GLU A 38 -17.34 12.27 5.11
C GLU A 38 -18.80 12.30 5.60
N ASN A 39 -19.08 13.11 6.62
CA ASN A 39 -20.44 13.30 7.13
C ASN A 39 -21.28 14.28 6.31
N GLN A 40 -20.76 14.82 5.19
CA GLN A 40 -21.43 15.80 4.34
C GLN A 40 -21.91 17.06 5.11
N LYS A 41 -21.23 17.41 6.20
CA LYS A 41 -21.46 18.60 7.02
C LYS A 41 -20.57 19.78 6.60
N TYR A 42 -19.56 19.53 5.77
CA TYR A 42 -18.72 20.57 5.22
C TYR A 42 -19.51 21.50 4.28
N GLY A 43 -19.36 22.80 4.47
CA GLY A 43 -20.10 23.81 3.72
C GLY A 43 -19.66 25.23 4.04
N TRP A 44 -20.39 26.20 3.50
CA TRP A 44 -20.11 27.62 3.68
C TRP A 44 -20.03 28.00 5.17
N PHE A 45 -21.00 27.54 5.97
CA PHE A 45 -21.12 27.79 7.41
C PHE A 45 -20.34 26.81 8.29
N TRP A 46 -19.52 25.93 7.71
CA TRP A 46 -18.74 24.99 8.51
C TRP A 46 -17.45 25.64 8.99
N ASP A 47 -17.26 25.67 10.30
CA ASP A 47 -16.03 26.06 10.98
C ASP A 47 -15.45 24.86 11.73
N CYS A 48 -14.12 24.74 11.71
CA CYS A 48 -13.45 23.63 12.39
C CYS A 48 -13.64 23.74 13.91
N PRO A 49 -14.00 22.66 14.62
CA PRO A 49 -14.08 22.68 16.08
C PRO A 49 -12.71 22.83 16.76
N ASN A 50 -11.61 22.56 16.05
CA ASN A 50 -10.23 22.70 16.53
C ASN A 50 -9.62 24.08 16.25
N GLY A 51 -10.42 25.14 16.42
CA GLY A 51 -9.97 26.53 16.26
C GLY A 51 -10.49 27.26 15.01
N GLY A 52 -11.56 26.80 14.37
CA GLY A 52 -12.27 27.53 13.32
C GLY A 52 -11.36 27.90 12.13
N THR A 53 -11.18 29.21 11.93
CA THR A 53 -10.31 29.79 10.90
C THR A 53 -8.82 29.75 11.25
N GLN A 54 -8.46 29.52 12.52
CA GLN A 54 -7.10 29.46 13.07
C GLN A 54 -6.70 28.03 13.48
N CYS A 55 -7.26 27.01 12.83
CA CYS A 55 -6.87 25.63 13.06
C CYS A 55 -5.37 25.44 12.80
N LYS A 56 -4.69 24.70 13.69
CA LYS A 56 -3.26 24.35 13.56
C LYS A 56 -2.97 23.45 12.36
N TYR A 57 -3.97 22.67 11.94
CA TYR A 57 -3.89 21.66 10.88
C TYR A 57 -4.50 22.16 9.57
N ARG A 58 -3.99 21.67 8.45
CA ARG A 58 -4.37 22.12 7.09
C ARG A 58 -5.80 21.68 6.74
N HIS A 59 -6.61 22.62 6.24
CA HIS A 59 -7.97 22.36 5.74
C HIS A 59 -7.98 22.20 4.22
N ALA A 60 -7.31 21.16 3.72
CA ALA A 60 -7.25 20.83 2.30
C ALA A 60 -7.47 19.33 2.10
N LEU A 61 -8.01 18.94 0.95
CA LEU A 61 -8.09 17.53 0.58
C LEU A 61 -6.67 17.01 0.31
N PRO A 62 -6.30 15.85 0.88
CA PRO A 62 -5.12 15.11 0.44
C PRO A 62 -5.21 14.76 -1.06
N PRO A 63 -4.08 14.67 -1.78
CA PRO A 63 -4.07 14.22 -3.16
C PRO A 63 -4.70 12.81 -3.26
N GLY A 64 -5.66 12.63 -4.17
CA GLY A 64 -6.35 11.35 -4.38
C GLY A 64 -7.51 11.05 -3.42
N PHE A 65 -7.95 11.99 -2.58
CA PHE A 65 -9.12 11.78 -1.73
C PHE A 65 -10.41 11.69 -2.54
N VAL A 66 -11.09 10.54 -2.51
CA VAL A 66 -12.39 10.32 -3.15
C VAL A 66 -13.50 10.39 -2.10
N LEU A 67 -14.49 11.25 -2.33
CA LEU A 67 -15.67 11.35 -1.45
C LEU A 67 -16.45 10.03 -1.43
N LYS A 68 -16.35 9.28 -0.33
CA LYS A 68 -17.14 8.06 -0.12
C LYS A 68 -18.62 8.41 0.03
N THR A 69 -19.50 7.63 -0.57
CA THR A 69 -20.94 7.83 -0.39
C THR A 69 -21.39 7.39 1.01
N LYS A 70 -22.47 7.99 1.52
CA LYS A 70 -23.07 7.61 2.81
C LYS A 70 -23.46 6.12 2.88
N ALA A 71 -23.76 5.52 1.73
CA ALA A 71 -24.05 4.10 1.61
C ALA A 71 -22.80 3.23 1.80
N GLU A 72 -21.67 3.63 1.21
CA GLU A 72 -20.39 2.93 1.37
C GLU A 72 -19.82 3.07 2.78
N LEU A 73 -19.95 4.26 3.39
CA LEU A 73 -19.56 4.46 4.80
C LEU A 73 -20.39 3.60 5.75
N ARG A 74 -21.70 3.48 5.50
CA ARG A 74 -22.57 2.60 6.29
C ARG A 74 -22.28 1.12 6.04
N ALA A 75 -21.93 0.76 4.81
CA ALA A 75 -21.52 -0.60 4.46
C ALA A 75 -20.21 -0.97 5.17
N GLU A 76 -19.23 -0.06 5.20
CA GLU A 76 -17.97 -0.27 5.92
C GLU A 76 -18.18 -0.33 7.43
N ALA A 77 -19.02 0.55 8.00
CA ALA A 77 -19.38 0.50 9.41
C ALA A 77 -20.21 -0.76 9.77
N SER A 78 -20.91 -1.36 8.81
CA SER A 78 -21.65 -2.61 8.98
C SER A 78 -20.83 -3.86 8.72
N LYS A 79 -19.61 -3.73 8.17
CA LYS A 79 -18.61 -4.78 8.28
C LYS A 79 -18.20 -4.76 9.73
N GLU A 80 -18.93 -5.50 10.54
CA GLU A 80 -18.54 -5.83 11.90
C GLU A 80 -17.14 -6.41 11.82
N VAL A 81 -16.14 -5.58 12.10
CA VAL A 81 -14.76 -6.01 12.33
C VAL A 81 -14.85 -6.77 13.64
N ILE A 82 -15.24 -8.04 13.54
CA ILE A 82 -15.18 -8.99 14.65
C ILE A 82 -13.74 -8.94 15.12
N SER A 83 -13.53 -8.57 16.38
CA SER A 83 -12.19 -8.47 16.91
C SER A 83 -11.54 -9.86 16.86
N ILE A 84 -10.21 -9.90 16.77
CA ILE A 84 -9.48 -11.17 16.66
C ILE A 84 -9.82 -12.06 17.87
N GLU A 85 -10.04 -11.46 19.04
CA GLU A 85 -10.43 -12.13 20.27
C GLU A 85 -11.83 -12.75 20.17
N GLU A 86 -12.82 -12.01 19.64
CA GLU A 86 -14.18 -12.53 19.49
C GLU A 86 -14.25 -13.67 18.46
N PHE A 87 -13.45 -13.57 17.40
CA PHE A 87 -13.26 -14.67 16.45
C PHE A 87 -12.61 -15.89 17.10
N LEU A 88 -11.55 -15.68 17.90
CA LEU A 88 -10.86 -16.76 18.61
C LEU A 88 -11.77 -17.46 19.62
N GLU A 89 -12.59 -16.73 20.38
CA GLU A 89 -13.50 -17.34 21.35
C GLU A 89 -14.60 -18.16 20.66
N LYS A 90 -15.15 -17.66 19.54
CA LYS A 90 -16.09 -18.40 18.68
C LYS A 90 -15.43 -19.67 18.11
N ALA A 91 -14.19 -19.57 17.65
CA ALA A 91 -13.43 -20.72 17.11
C ALA A 91 -13.09 -21.76 18.20
N ARG A 92 -12.72 -21.31 19.40
CA ARG A 92 -12.43 -22.18 20.55
C ARG A 92 -13.67 -22.96 20.99
N HIS A 93 -14.82 -22.32 21.03
CA HIS A 93 -16.08 -22.97 21.35
C HIS A 93 -16.55 -23.95 20.24
N LYS A 94 -16.08 -23.76 19.00
CA LYS A 94 -16.37 -24.65 17.87
C LYS A 94 -15.44 -25.88 17.84
N LEU A 95 -14.28 -25.83 18.49
CA LEU A 95 -13.40 -27.00 18.60
C LEU A 95 -14.02 -28.06 19.53
N GLY A 96 -13.96 -29.32 19.08
CA GLY A 96 -14.42 -30.48 19.85
C GLY A 96 -13.43 -30.91 20.95
N LYS A 97 -13.78 -31.97 21.68
CA LYS A 97 -12.97 -32.51 22.80
C LYS A 97 -11.74 -33.31 22.35
N ASP A 98 -11.65 -33.66 21.07
CA ASP A 98 -10.53 -34.42 20.51
C ASP A 98 -9.48 -33.44 19.95
N LEU A 99 -8.58 -32.97 20.82
CA LEU A 99 -7.45 -32.12 20.44
C LEU A 99 -6.17 -32.95 20.34
N THR A 100 -5.42 -32.76 19.26
CA THR A 100 -4.06 -33.33 19.13
C THR A 100 -3.09 -32.48 19.95
N PRO A 101 -2.33 -33.06 20.89
CA PRO A 101 -1.30 -32.32 21.61
C PRO A 101 -0.22 -31.86 20.63
N VAL A 102 0.23 -30.62 20.78
CA VAL A 102 1.28 -30.04 19.93
C VAL A 102 2.63 -30.60 20.38
N THR A 103 3.01 -31.73 19.81
CA THR A 103 4.35 -32.32 19.93
C THR A 103 5.19 -31.99 18.69
N ALA A 104 6.52 -32.10 18.80
CA ALA A 104 7.43 -31.84 17.67
C ALA A 104 7.05 -32.66 16.42
N ASP A 105 6.67 -33.92 16.60
CA ASP A 105 6.26 -34.80 15.49
C ASP A 105 4.93 -34.35 14.86
N SER A 106 3.95 -33.96 15.67
CA SER A 106 2.66 -33.44 15.16
C SER A 106 2.84 -32.12 14.41
N PHE A 107 3.73 -31.25 14.89
CA PHE A 107 4.01 -29.96 14.27
C PHE A 107 4.76 -30.14 12.96
N ALA A 108 5.73 -31.07 12.91
CA ALA A 108 6.43 -31.41 11.68
C ALA A 108 5.49 -32.00 10.63
N ALA A 109 4.56 -32.88 11.02
CA ALA A 109 3.53 -33.41 10.13
C ALA A 109 2.60 -32.29 9.62
N TRP A 110 2.11 -31.43 10.50
CA TRP A 110 1.28 -30.28 10.13
C TRP A 110 2.00 -29.30 9.19
N LYS A 111 3.27 -29.00 9.46
CA LYS A 111 4.09 -28.10 8.64
C LYS A 111 4.26 -28.65 7.22
N LYS A 112 4.50 -29.96 7.09
CA LYS A 112 4.54 -30.63 5.79
C LYS A 112 3.19 -30.55 5.08
N THR A 113 2.10 -30.92 5.74
CA THR A 113 0.75 -30.83 5.15
C THR A 113 0.39 -29.41 4.72
N ARG A 114 0.82 -28.39 5.47
CA ARG A 114 0.62 -26.99 5.09
C ARG A 114 1.47 -26.58 3.89
N ALA A 115 2.74 -26.96 3.86
CA ALA A 115 3.60 -26.71 2.71
C ALA A 115 3.04 -27.38 1.44
N ASP A 116 2.64 -28.65 1.55
CA ASP A 116 2.05 -29.42 0.45
C ASP A 116 0.73 -28.76 -0.02
N ALA A 117 -0.11 -28.28 0.91
CA ALA A 117 -1.36 -27.60 0.56
C ALA A 117 -1.13 -26.27 -0.18
N VAL A 118 -0.11 -25.50 0.24
CA VAL A 118 0.27 -24.25 -0.43
C VAL A 118 0.82 -24.55 -1.83
N GLU A 119 1.70 -25.55 -1.96
CA GLU A 119 2.25 -25.96 -3.26
C GLU A 119 1.15 -26.45 -4.21
N LEU A 120 0.18 -27.23 -3.72
CA LEU A 120 -0.97 -27.67 -4.50
C LEU A 120 -1.85 -26.49 -4.96
N GLU A 121 -2.08 -25.50 -4.10
CA GLU A 121 -2.83 -24.29 -4.45
C GLU A 121 -2.08 -23.46 -5.51
N GLU A 122 -0.77 -23.29 -5.35
CA GLU A 122 0.08 -22.59 -6.31
C GLU A 122 0.16 -23.33 -7.64
N ALA A 123 0.30 -24.66 -7.64
CA ALA A 123 0.28 -25.49 -8.83
C ALA A 123 -1.08 -25.42 -9.55
N ALA A 124 -2.19 -25.40 -8.79
CA ALA A 124 -3.53 -25.21 -9.35
C ALA A 124 -3.70 -23.82 -9.97
N LYS A 125 -3.23 -22.76 -9.29
CA LYS A 125 -3.20 -21.39 -9.82
C LYS A 125 -2.32 -21.30 -11.06
N ARG A 126 -1.13 -21.92 -11.06
CA ARG A 126 -0.22 -21.96 -12.21
C ARG A 126 -0.86 -22.67 -13.39
N LYS A 127 -1.50 -23.83 -13.20
CA LYS A 127 -2.21 -24.55 -14.26
C LYS A 127 -3.42 -23.76 -14.79
N ALA A 128 -4.18 -23.09 -13.93
CA ALA A 128 -5.28 -22.21 -14.35
C ALA A 128 -4.77 -21.02 -15.17
N LYS A 129 -3.64 -20.46 -14.77
CA LYS A 129 -2.90 -19.42 -15.48
C LYS A 129 -2.37 -19.92 -16.84
N GLU A 130 -1.72 -21.07 -16.91
CA GLU A 130 -1.29 -21.69 -18.18
C GLU A 130 -2.47 -21.93 -19.13
N ALA A 131 -3.61 -22.39 -18.62
CA ALA A 131 -4.82 -22.57 -19.42
C ALA A 131 -5.40 -21.23 -19.93
N ALA A 132 -5.39 -20.18 -19.11
CA ALA A 132 -5.81 -18.84 -19.51
C ALA A 132 -4.84 -18.20 -20.52
N PHE A 133 -3.54 -18.46 -20.39
CA PHE A 133 -2.51 -18.06 -21.34
C PHE A 133 -2.70 -18.74 -22.69
N LYS A 134 -2.89 -20.07 -22.71
CA LYS A 134 -3.18 -20.84 -23.94
C LYS A 134 -4.51 -20.42 -24.60
N ALA A 135 -5.46 -19.92 -23.82
CA ALA A 135 -6.72 -19.37 -24.32
C ALA A 135 -6.59 -17.91 -24.85
N GLY A 136 -5.38 -17.34 -24.91
CA GLY A 136 -5.13 -16.02 -25.47
C GLY A 136 -5.50 -14.85 -24.54
N LYS A 137 -5.72 -15.11 -23.24
CA LYS A 137 -6.15 -14.09 -22.28
C LYS A 137 -4.96 -13.36 -21.63
N MET A 138 -4.03 -12.89 -22.47
CA MET A 138 -2.75 -12.24 -22.09
C MET A 138 -2.94 -11.00 -21.20
N LEU A 139 -4.05 -10.28 -21.35
CA LEU A 139 -4.36 -9.03 -20.64
C LEU A 139 -4.59 -9.19 -19.12
N GLN A 140 -4.66 -10.43 -18.61
CA GLN A 140 -4.88 -10.72 -17.19
C GLN A 140 -3.61 -11.14 -16.44
N PHE A 141 -2.45 -11.11 -17.10
CA PHE A 141 -1.17 -11.46 -16.50
C PHE A 141 -0.37 -10.20 -16.16
N SER A 142 0.37 -10.24 -15.05
CA SER A 142 1.41 -9.23 -14.81
C SER A 142 2.52 -9.38 -15.85
N GLY A 143 3.20 -8.29 -16.24
CA GLY A 143 4.29 -8.35 -17.22
C GLY A 143 5.36 -9.39 -16.87
N ARG A 144 5.73 -9.49 -15.58
CA ARG A 144 6.66 -10.54 -15.09
C ARG A 144 6.10 -11.95 -15.27
N GLU A 145 4.82 -12.16 -15.04
CA GLU A 145 4.17 -13.46 -15.25
C GLU A 145 4.12 -13.82 -16.74
N LEU A 146 3.98 -12.85 -17.64
CA LEU A 146 3.95 -13.08 -19.07
C LEU A 146 5.28 -13.64 -19.59
N PHE A 147 6.41 -13.11 -19.11
CA PHE A 147 7.75 -13.60 -19.43
C PHE A 147 8.05 -14.97 -18.79
N ASP A 148 7.54 -15.23 -17.57
CA ASP A 148 7.69 -16.53 -16.91
C ASP A 148 6.94 -17.66 -17.66
N PHE A 149 5.83 -17.36 -18.35
CA PHE A 149 5.03 -18.34 -19.10
C PHE A 149 5.42 -18.50 -20.57
N ASN A 150 5.97 -17.45 -21.20
CA ASN A 150 6.49 -17.52 -22.56
C ASN A 150 7.67 -16.55 -22.77
N PRO A 151 8.92 -17.03 -22.64
CA PRO A 151 10.11 -16.20 -22.79
C PRO A 151 10.29 -15.68 -24.23
N ASP A 152 9.63 -16.28 -25.23
CA ASP A 152 9.72 -15.88 -26.63
C ASP A 152 8.82 -14.69 -26.97
N ILE A 153 7.91 -14.26 -26.07
CA ILE A 153 7.12 -13.02 -26.26
C ILE A 153 8.04 -11.79 -26.33
N ALA A 154 9.21 -11.85 -25.69
CA ALA A 154 10.21 -10.78 -25.75
C ALA A 154 10.78 -10.55 -27.17
N GLY A 155 10.66 -11.53 -28.07
CA GLY A 155 11.21 -11.47 -29.43
C GLY A 155 10.18 -11.59 -30.55
N ALA A 156 8.89 -11.71 -30.23
CA ALA A 156 7.82 -11.85 -31.23
C ALA A 156 7.33 -10.53 -31.83
N ASP A 157 7.90 -9.39 -31.41
CA ASP A 157 7.54 -8.03 -31.83
C ASP A 157 8.46 -7.47 -32.93
N GLU A 158 9.19 -8.33 -33.65
CA GLU A 158 10.00 -7.90 -34.82
C GLU A 158 9.16 -7.62 -36.08
N ASP A 159 7.85 -7.88 -36.09
CA ASP A 159 6.99 -7.79 -37.28
C ASP A 159 5.69 -6.95 -37.11
N ASP A 160 5.64 -5.96 -36.20
CA ASP A 160 4.56 -4.95 -36.22
C ASP A 160 5.12 -3.52 -36.23
N ASP A 161 5.14 -2.96 -37.44
CA ASP A 161 5.47 -1.55 -37.75
C ASP A 161 4.56 -0.59 -36.97
N ASN A 162 4.93 -0.23 -35.73
CA ASN A 162 4.40 0.97 -35.09
C ASN A 162 5.49 1.70 -34.25
N ASP A 163 6.08 2.67 -34.92
CA ASP A 163 7.02 3.76 -34.57
C ASP A 163 6.94 4.45 -33.17
N ASP A 164 6.63 3.78 -32.06
CA ASP A 164 6.58 4.41 -30.72
C ASP A 164 7.15 3.56 -29.56
N VAL A 165 8.05 2.61 -29.83
CA VAL A 165 8.85 1.98 -28.77
C VAL A 165 10.00 2.92 -28.38
N PHE A 166 9.90 3.50 -27.18
CA PHE A 166 10.91 4.39 -26.60
C PHE A 166 12.29 3.70 -26.57
N ASP A 167 13.18 4.10 -27.48
CA ASP A 167 14.54 3.57 -27.57
C ASP A 167 15.42 4.07 -26.39
N PHE A 168 15.54 3.23 -25.36
CA PHE A 168 16.44 3.46 -24.22
C PHE A 168 17.93 3.45 -24.62
N SER A 169 18.31 2.92 -25.79
CA SER A 169 19.71 2.89 -26.24
C SER A 169 20.29 4.29 -26.50
N LYS A 170 19.43 5.30 -26.66
CA LYS A 170 19.84 6.69 -26.83
C LYS A 170 20.36 7.32 -25.53
N TYR A 171 19.95 6.82 -24.37
CA TYR A 171 20.44 7.26 -23.07
C TYR A 171 21.66 6.46 -22.59
N THR A 172 21.77 5.18 -22.96
CA THR A 172 22.95 4.36 -22.64
C THR A 172 24.22 4.88 -23.29
N ARG A 173 24.13 5.45 -24.50
CA ARG A 173 25.31 6.02 -25.20
C ARG A 173 25.87 7.30 -24.58
N MET A 174 25.20 7.89 -23.60
CA MET A 174 25.64 9.14 -22.97
C MET A 174 26.60 8.90 -21.79
N ASP A 175 26.73 7.66 -21.31
CA ASP A 175 27.51 7.29 -20.11
C ASP A 175 28.55 6.17 -20.37
N ASP A 176 28.84 5.87 -21.64
CA ASP A 176 29.70 4.74 -22.05
C ASP A 176 31.21 5.02 -21.89
N SER A 177 31.59 6.01 -21.08
CA SER A 177 33.00 6.28 -20.74
C SER A 177 33.42 5.74 -19.38
N GLU A 178 32.47 5.34 -18.52
CA GLU A 178 32.78 4.71 -17.24
C GLU A 178 32.56 3.20 -17.36
N THR A 179 33.62 2.42 -17.14
CA THR A 179 33.49 0.97 -17.06
C THR A 179 32.69 0.57 -15.82
N VAL A 180 32.04 -0.60 -15.85
CA VAL A 180 31.28 -1.13 -14.69
C VAL A 180 32.15 -1.18 -13.43
N GLU A 181 33.45 -1.50 -13.58
CA GLU A 181 34.42 -1.53 -12.48
C GLU A 181 34.69 -0.13 -11.88
N GLU A 182 34.74 0.93 -12.70
CA GLU A 182 34.88 2.31 -12.24
C GLU A 182 33.63 2.81 -11.51
N LEU A 183 32.45 2.39 -11.99
CA LEU A 183 31.17 2.76 -11.41
C LEU A 183 30.96 2.07 -10.03
N GLU A 184 31.34 0.80 -9.91
CA GLU A 184 31.38 0.07 -8.63
C GLU A 184 32.39 0.69 -7.64
N ALA A 185 33.57 1.09 -8.12
CA ALA A 185 34.56 1.77 -7.29
C ALA A 185 34.09 3.16 -6.80
N ARG A 186 33.29 3.86 -7.61
CA ARG A 186 32.68 5.14 -7.23
C ARG A 186 31.58 4.96 -6.19
N ILE A 187 30.66 4.02 -6.41
CA ILE A 187 29.58 3.71 -5.46
C ILE A 187 30.14 3.27 -4.10
N THR A 188 31.14 2.40 -4.08
CA THR A 188 31.77 1.94 -2.84
C THR A 188 32.47 3.06 -2.08
N ARG A 189 33.13 3.99 -2.79
CA ARG A 189 33.73 5.19 -2.19
C ARG A 189 32.68 6.14 -1.61
N ASP A 190 31.59 6.37 -2.35
CA ASP A 190 30.51 7.26 -1.92
C ASP A 190 29.77 6.67 -0.71
N MET A 191 29.57 5.35 -0.66
CA MET A 191 29.02 4.66 0.50
C MET A 191 29.96 4.70 1.71
N ALA A 192 31.28 4.64 1.51
CA ALA A 192 32.26 4.72 2.60
C ALA A 192 32.39 6.14 3.19
N ASN A 193 32.14 7.17 2.39
CA ASN A 193 32.17 8.57 2.81
C ASN A 193 30.81 9.08 3.33
N ALA A 194 29.76 8.26 3.30
CA ALA A 194 28.48 8.59 3.90
C ALA A 194 28.62 8.57 5.43
N GLU A 195 28.83 9.74 6.04
CA GLU A 195 28.76 9.91 7.48
C GLU A 195 27.29 9.73 7.93
N ILE A 196 27.05 8.67 8.71
CA ILE A 196 25.75 8.43 9.35
C ILE A 196 25.69 9.32 10.59
N ASP A 197 24.78 10.28 10.58
CA ASP A 197 24.56 11.20 11.70
C ASP A 197 23.93 10.43 12.89
N GLY A 198 24.75 10.05 13.87
CA GLY A 198 24.34 9.22 15.01
C GLY A 198 23.32 9.89 15.93
N ASP A 199 23.18 11.22 15.86
CA ASP A 199 22.19 11.99 16.61
C ASP A 199 20.77 11.84 16.04
N LEU A 200 20.65 11.35 14.79
CA LEU A 200 19.36 11.05 14.17
C LEU A 200 18.67 9.81 14.80
N PHE A 201 19.43 8.92 15.44
CA PHE A 201 18.96 7.67 16.04
C PHE A 201 19.07 7.63 17.57
N ALA A 202 19.60 8.69 18.19
CA ALA A 202 19.82 8.75 19.65
C ALA A 202 18.53 9.00 20.47
N GLY A 203 17.37 9.15 19.82
CA GLY A 203 16.08 9.46 20.45
C GLY A 203 15.18 8.25 20.73
N GLU A 204 15.54 7.04 20.29
CA GLU A 204 14.83 5.82 20.69
C GLU A 204 15.45 5.28 21.98
N GLU A 205 14.87 5.71 23.10
CA GLU A 205 15.09 5.13 24.43
C GLU A 205 14.90 3.62 24.35
N ASP A 206 15.95 2.86 24.66
CA ASP A 206 15.92 1.41 24.85
C ASP A 206 14.78 1.08 25.81
N VAL A 207 13.69 0.53 25.27
CA VAL A 207 12.59 0.00 26.09
C VAL A 207 13.14 -1.21 26.82
N GLU A 208 13.58 -1.00 28.06
CA GLU A 208 13.93 -2.07 29.00
C GLU A 208 12.69 -2.94 29.23
N VAL A 209 12.63 -4.09 28.57
CA VAL A 209 11.68 -5.14 28.88
C VAL A 209 12.12 -5.76 30.20
N SER A 210 11.52 -5.30 31.30
CA SER A 210 11.65 -5.91 32.62
C SER A 210 10.91 -7.26 32.62
N ASP A 211 11.67 -8.35 32.59
CA ASP A 211 11.21 -9.69 32.97
C ASP A 211 10.96 -9.69 34.50
N ASP A 212 9.71 -9.42 34.89
CA ASP A 212 9.23 -9.53 36.28
C ASP A 212 8.02 -10.49 36.27
N ASP A 213 8.29 -11.79 36.36
CA ASP A 213 7.31 -12.82 36.70
C ASP A 213 7.98 -13.85 37.63
N GLU A 214 7.63 -13.76 38.91
CA GLU A 214 7.81 -14.78 39.96
C GLU A 214 6.53 -15.62 40.10
#